data_AF-A0AAU3S3C1-F1
#
_entry.id   AF-A0AAU3S3C1-F1
#
_cell.length_a   1.000
_cell.length_b   1.000
_cell.length_c   1.000
_cell.angle_alpha   90.00
_cell.angle_beta   90.00
_cell.angle_gamma   90.00
#
_symmetry.space_group_name_H-M   'P 1'
#
loop_
_entity.id
_entity.type
_entity.pdbx_description
1 polymer ?
#
loop_
_entity_poly.entity_id
_entity_poly.type
_entity_poly.pdbx_seq_one_letter_code
_entity_poly.pdbx_strand_id
1 'polypeptide(L)'
;MNAPPGPRGTVSDWLASAHPTPKAAHREWSAGGIALIPTGRVFDAVRLSSAIVHRAVGSAVPELVRARLGETIAGAVIHDAYEPGRWYYALVEPGACGRHMAPDACRLDEGTWLGIPEAHRTTRPGAYWSRPPRHREDFCPEDGVTQLIRLGRAGLTQPRALPELDGIEQACRAIFDDETHEQPSAEDAADWTARARDFLTALLPVAQEAVAQLALDHGTQARFAHGITEAYRQLETDSSSLNLARQYAHARRLARCCLDQARLLRELDASAAELQSF
;
A
#
# COMPACT_ATOMS: atom_id res chain seq x y z
N MET A 1 -7.74 -32.43 37.95
CA MET A 1 -6.48 -31.64 37.91
C MET A 1 -6.58 -30.70 36.73
N ASN A 2 -6.91 -29.43 36.99
CA ASN A 2 -6.89 -28.40 35.96
C ASN A 2 -5.45 -27.87 35.88
N ALA A 3 -4.82 -28.02 34.72
CA ALA A 3 -3.56 -27.36 34.44
C ALA A 3 -3.75 -25.83 34.56
N PRO A 4 -2.80 -25.09 35.14
CA PRO A 4 -2.93 -23.64 35.24
C PRO A 4 -2.88 -23.02 33.82
N PRO A 5 -3.65 -21.95 33.55
CA PRO A 5 -3.51 -21.23 32.29
C PRO A 5 -2.07 -20.72 32.17
N GLY A 6 -1.38 -21.10 31.08
CA GLY A 6 -0.03 -20.63 30.78
C GLY A 6 0.03 -19.10 30.74
N PRO A 7 1.22 -18.48 30.91
CA PRO A 7 1.36 -17.04 31.05
C PRO A 7 0.79 -16.30 29.82
N ARG A 8 -0.05 -15.29 30.09
CA ARG A 8 -0.58 -14.33 29.11
C ARG A 8 0.57 -13.43 28.62
N GLY A 9 1.45 -13.96 27.78
CA GLY A 9 2.54 -13.17 27.19
C GLY A 9 2.06 -12.23 26.07
N THR A 10 2.98 -11.46 25.53
CA THR A 10 2.73 -10.48 24.46
C THR A 10 2.47 -11.14 23.11
N VAL A 11 2.09 -10.35 22.09
CA VAL A 11 2.03 -10.78 20.69
C VAL A 11 3.41 -11.20 20.19
N SER A 12 4.45 -10.45 20.55
CA SER A 12 5.84 -10.76 20.20
C SER A 12 6.28 -12.11 20.77
N ASP A 13 5.91 -12.44 22.01
CA ASP A 13 6.24 -13.75 22.62
C ASP A 13 5.55 -14.91 21.89
N TRP A 14 4.31 -14.69 21.47
CA TRP A 14 3.56 -15.68 20.70
C TRP A 14 4.18 -15.89 19.31
N LEU A 15 4.49 -14.83 18.57
CA LEU A 15 5.18 -14.93 17.27
C LEU A 15 6.56 -15.59 17.43
N ALA A 16 7.34 -15.18 18.43
CA ALA A 16 8.67 -15.75 18.71
C ALA A 16 8.61 -17.24 19.06
N SER A 17 7.49 -17.74 19.59
CA SER A 17 7.33 -19.16 19.93
C SER A 17 7.33 -20.09 18.71
N ALA A 18 7.09 -19.57 17.50
CA ALA A 18 7.27 -20.34 16.26
C ALA A 18 8.76 -20.64 15.97
N HIS A 19 9.65 -19.75 16.39
CA HIS A 19 11.09 -19.89 16.18
C HIS A 19 11.66 -21.05 17.01
N PRO A 20 12.57 -21.89 16.48
CA PRO A 20 13.21 -22.96 17.26
C PRO A 20 13.95 -22.45 18.51
N THR A 21 14.41 -21.20 18.43
CA THR A 21 15.07 -20.45 19.51
C THR A 21 14.36 -19.11 19.73
N PRO A 22 13.29 -19.00 20.53
CA PRO A 22 12.49 -17.77 20.63
C PRO A 22 13.31 -16.51 20.97
N LYS A 23 14.36 -16.64 21.79
CA LYS A 23 15.29 -15.55 22.11
C LYS A 23 16.03 -14.99 20.90
N ALA A 24 16.17 -15.74 19.80
CA ALA A 24 16.76 -15.24 18.56
C ALA A 24 15.85 -14.19 17.92
N ALA A 25 14.54 -14.47 17.80
CA ALA A 25 13.57 -13.52 17.25
C ALA A 25 13.57 -12.19 18.04
N HIS A 26 13.58 -12.25 19.38
CA HIS A 26 13.68 -11.04 20.20
C HIS A 26 14.97 -10.25 19.99
N ARG A 27 16.11 -10.93 19.79
CA ARG A 27 17.38 -10.27 19.49
C ARG A 27 17.35 -9.59 18.12
N GLU A 28 16.77 -10.25 17.11
CA GLU A 28 16.63 -9.70 15.76
C GLU A 28 15.71 -8.47 15.74
N TRP A 29 14.56 -8.52 16.41
CA TRP A 29 13.72 -7.33 16.61
C TRP A 29 14.47 -6.21 17.31
N SER A 30 15.20 -6.50 18.39
CA SER A 30 15.97 -5.48 19.12
C SER A 30 17.08 -4.86 18.27
N ALA A 31 17.67 -5.62 17.34
CA ALA A 31 18.79 -5.17 16.51
C ALA A 31 18.36 -4.44 15.23
N GLY A 32 17.27 -4.88 14.58
CA GLY A 32 16.86 -4.39 13.26
C GLY A 32 15.35 -4.15 13.09
N GLY A 33 14.56 -4.43 14.13
CA GLY A 33 13.11 -4.27 14.13
C GLY A 33 12.35 -5.25 13.24
N ILE A 34 13.01 -6.27 12.69
CA ILE A 34 12.45 -7.38 11.91
C ILE A 34 13.11 -8.67 12.41
N ALA A 35 12.33 -9.74 12.57
CA ALA A 35 12.83 -11.07 12.90
C ALA A 35 12.38 -12.08 11.84
N LEU A 36 13.25 -13.03 11.49
CA LEU A 36 12.86 -14.15 10.62
C LEU A 36 12.16 -15.21 11.47
N ILE A 37 10.90 -15.50 11.17
CA ILE A 37 10.08 -16.45 11.92
C ILE A 37 9.54 -17.51 10.97
N PRO A 38 9.65 -18.81 11.30
CA PRO A 38 9.15 -19.87 10.44
C PRO A 38 7.61 -19.91 10.44
N THR A 39 7.03 -20.08 9.25
CA THR A 39 5.60 -20.36 9.05
C THR A 39 5.31 -21.86 9.24
N GLY A 40 4.03 -22.26 9.23
CA GLY A 40 3.63 -23.66 9.37
C GLY A 40 3.50 -24.17 10.80
N ARG A 41 3.69 -23.30 11.80
CA ARG A 41 3.64 -23.69 13.23
C ARG A 41 2.53 -22.96 13.98
N VAL A 42 2.80 -21.71 14.36
CA VAL A 42 1.83 -20.88 15.10
C VAL A 42 1.05 -19.95 14.18
N PHE A 43 1.51 -19.78 12.94
CA PHE A 43 0.81 -19.08 11.87
C PHE A 43 1.28 -19.59 10.51
N ASP A 44 0.42 -19.43 9.50
CA ASP A 44 0.79 -19.39 8.09
C ASP A 44 0.64 -17.94 7.58
N ALA A 45 1.10 -17.67 6.36
CA ALA A 45 0.89 -16.37 5.74
C ALA A 45 0.49 -16.51 4.27
N VAL A 46 -0.50 -15.74 3.82
CA VAL A 46 -0.80 -15.64 2.39
C VAL A 46 -0.02 -14.46 1.82
N ARG A 47 0.94 -14.74 0.93
CA ARG A 47 1.66 -13.74 0.15
C ARG A 47 0.78 -13.27 -1.00
N LEU A 48 0.54 -11.97 -1.07
CA LEU A 48 -0.32 -11.28 -2.03
C LEU A 48 0.47 -10.19 -2.73
N SER A 49 0.37 -10.08 -4.06
CA SER A 49 0.98 -8.96 -4.77
C SER A 49 0.30 -7.63 -4.38
N SER A 50 1.08 -6.55 -4.32
CA SER A 50 0.52 -5.20 -4.15
C SER A 50 -0.56 -4.90 -5.18
N ALA A 51 -0.40 -5.35 -6.43
CA ALA A 51 -1.39 -5.14 -7.48
C ALA A 51 -2.77 -5.70 -7.10
N ILE A 52 -2.86 -6.93 -6.61
CA ILE A 52 -4.14 -7.50 -6.17
C ILE A 52 -4.71 -6.70 -5.00
N VAL A 53 -3.90 -6.40 -3.98
CA VAL A 53 -4.37 -5.69 -2.79
C VAL A 53 -4.86 -4.29 -3.15
N HIS A 54 -4.08 -3.53 -3.90
CA HIS A 54 -4.42 -2.17 -4.32
C HIS A 54 -5.61 -2.13 -5.26
N ARG A 55 -5.77 -3.14 -6.14
CA ARG A 55 -6.97 -3.26 -6.97
C ARG A 55 -8.21 -3.59 -6.14
N ALA A 56 -8.11 -4.52 -5.20
CA ALA A 56 -9.23 -4.90 -4.35
C ALA A 56 -9.68 -3.74 -3.43
N VAL A 57 -8.71 -2.98 -2.92
CA VAL A 57 -8.94 -1.80 -2.07
C VAL A 57 -9.37 -0.58 -2.90
N GLY A 58 -8.98 -0.51 -4.17
CA GLY A 58 -9.16 0.66 -5.03
C GLY A 58 -8.14 1.78 -4.79
N SER A 59 -7.15 1.58 -3.92
CA SER A 59 -6.14 2.57 -3.57
C SER A 59 -4.81 1.88 -3.22
N ALA A 60 -3.73 2.63 -3.38
CA ALA A 60 -2.39 2.24 -2.97
C ALA A 60 -1.80 3.23 -1.93
N VAL A 61 -2.60 4.20 -1.48
CA VAL A 61 -2.28 5.09 -0.35
C VAL A 61 -2.24 4.26 0.94
N PRO A 62 -1.12 4.21 1.67
CA PRO A 62 -0.95 3.30 2.81
C PRO A 62 -2.06 3.36 3.87
N GLU A 63 -2.54 4.57 4.18
CA GLU A 63 -3.58 4.83 5.17
C GLU A 63 -4.95 4.32 4.71
N LEU A 64 -5.29 4.55 3.43
CA LEU A 64 -6.52 4.05 2.83
C LEU A 64 -6.48 2.53 2.71
N VAL A 65 -5.33 1.96 2.31
CA VAL A 65 -5.13 0.51 2.29
C VAL A 65 -5.32 -0.07 3.69
N ARG A 66 -4.69 0.50 4.71
CA ARG A 66 -4.86 0.07 6.11
C ARG A 66 -6.33 0.11 6.54
N ALA A 67 -7.04 1.21 6.25
CA ALA A 67 -8.44 1.37 6.61
C ALA A 67 -9.31 0.30 5.95
N ARG A 68 -9.21 0.16 4.62
CA ARG A 68 -10.02 -0.79 3.83
C ARG A 68 -9.68 -2.25 4.09
N LEU A 69 -8.41 -2.59 4.35
CA LEU A 69 -8.04 -3.93 4.82
C LEU A 69 -8.70 -4.25 6.18
N GLY A 70 -8.85 -3.23 7.03
CA GLY A 70 -9.57 -3.36 8.29
C GLY A 70 -11.06 -3.67 8.12
N GLU A 71 -11.69 -3.17 7.07
CA GLU A 71 -13.09 -3.45 6.72
C GLU A 71 -13.28 -4.83 6.07
N THR A 72 -12.28 -5.31 5.32
CA THR A 72 -12.42 -6.48 4.43
C THR A 72 -11.87 -7.79 4.99
N ILE A 73 -10.65 -7.79 5.56
CA ILE A 73 -10.00 -9.03 6.04
C ILE A 73 -9.71 -9.03 7.53
N ALA A 74 -9.90 -7.90 8.22
CA ALA A 74 -9.98 -7.78 9.67
C ALA A 74 -8.90 -8.47 10.54
N GLY A 75 -7.70 -8.75 10.02
CA GLY A 75 -6.59 -9.38 10.74
C GLY A 75 -5.24 -8.67 10.53
N ALA A 76 -4.16 -9.33 10.96
CA ALA A 76 -2.78 -8.82 10.88
C ALA A 76 -2.19 -8.98 9.47
N VAL A 77 -1.65 -7.88 8.95
CA VAL A 77 -1.10 -7.80 7.58
C VAL A 77 0.22 -7.06 7.59
N ILE A 78 1.25 -7.70 7.05
CA ILE A 78 2.56 -7.10 6.79
C ILE A 78 2.57 -6.56 5.38
N HIS A 79 3.18 -5.41 5.16
CA HIS A 79 3.53 -4.91 3.85
C HIS A 79 5.05 -4.79 3.77
N ASP A 80 5.64 -5.53 2.84
CA ASP A 80 7.03 -5.38 2.43
C ASP A 80 7.07 -4.52 1.17
N ALA A 81 7.41 -3.25 1.36
CA ALA A 81 7.40 -2.26 0.30
C ALA A 81 8.72 -2.18 -0.49
N TYR A 82 9.69 -3.07 -0.20
CA TYR A 82 10.95 -3.11 -0.95
C TYR A 82 10.79 -3.84 -2.29
N GLU A 83 11.61 -3.42 -3.25
CA GLU A 83 11.73 -4.08 -4.54
C GLU A 83 12.70 -5.27 -4.47
N PRO A 84 12.51 -6.31 -5.31
CA PRO A 84 11.46 -6.44 -6.33
C PRO A 84 10.15 -7.06 -5.78
N GLY A 85 9.00 -6.49 -6.15
CA GLY A 85 7.71 -7.19 -6.09
C GLY A 85 6.71 -6.78 -4.99
N ARG A 86 7.00 -5.78 -4.14
CA ARG A 86 6.09 -5.16 -3.15
C ARG A 86 4.94 -6.08 -2.69
N TRP A 87 5.15 -6.80 -1.58
CA TRP A 87 4.27 -7.88 -1.17
C TRP A 87 3.49 -7.55 0.10
N TYR A 88 2.23 -7.98 0.14
CA TYR A 88 1.47 -8.06 1.39
C TYR A 88 1.48 -9.50 1.89
N TYR A 89 1.58 -9.68 3.21
CA TYR A 89 1.50 -10.97 3.87
C TYR A 89 0.38 -10.92 4.90
N ALA A 90 -0.76 -11.53 4.58
CA ALA A 90 -1.87 -11.70 5.51
C ALA A 90 -1.56 -12.90 6.39
N LEU A 91 -1.45 -12.72 7.72
CA LEU A 91 -1.28 -13.85 8.62
C LEU A 91 -2.59 -14.61 8.71
N VAL A 92 -2.55 -15.93 8.54
CA VAL A 92 -3.71 -16.82 8.59
C VAL A 92 -3.46 -17.95 9.58
N GLU A 93 -4.54 -18.61 9.99
CA GLU A 93 -4.44 -19.81 10.83
C GLU A 93 -3.64 -20.89 10.08
N PRO A 94 -2.75 -21.65 10.76
CA PRO A 94 -2.01 -22.74 10.12
C PRO A 94 -2.94 -23.72 9.40
N GLY A 95 -2.63 -24.02 8.14
CA GLY A 95 -3.44 -24.93 7.33
C GLY A 95 -4.69 -24.31 6.69
N ALA A 96 -5.07 -23.07 7.03
CA ALA A 96 -6.11 -22.33 6.32
C ALA A 96 -5.66 -21.97 4.90
N CYS A 97 -6.60 -21.72 3.99
CA CYS A 97 -6.37 -21.39 2.58
C CYS A 97 -5.67 -22.49 1.75
N GLY A 98 -5.90 -22.51 0.44
CA GLY A 98 -5.15 -23.38 -0.48
C GLY A 98 -3.69 -22.96 -0.64
N ARG A 99 -2.76 -23.92 -0.82
CA ARG A 99 -1.32 -23.62 -1.04
C ARG A 99 -1.10 -22.67 -2.23
N HIS A 100 -1.78 -22.93 -3.34
CA HIS A 100 -1.75 -22.09 -4.55
C HIS A 100 -3.17 -21.58 -4.81
N MET A 101 -3.47 -20.35 -4.37
CA MET A 101 -4.80 -19.76 -4.51
C MET A 101 -4.96 -19.09 -5.88
N ALA A 102 -3.90 -18.43 -6.34
CA ALA A 102 -3.82 -17.79 -7.65
C ALA A 102 -2.35 -17.55 -8.05
N PRO A 103 -2.04 -17.21 -9.32
CA PRO A 103 -0.70 -16.80 -9.74
C PRO A 103 -0.02 -15.77 -8.83
N ASP A 104 -0.80 -14.81 -8.31
CA ASP A 104 -0.31 -13.72 -7.47
C ASP A 104 -0.65 -13.89 -5.97
N ALA A 105 -1.11 -15.10 -5.58
CA ALA A 105 -1.51 -15.42 -4.21
C ALA A 105 -1.09 -16.85 -3.82
N CYS A 106 -0.16 -16.96 -2.87
CA CYS A 106 0.38 -18.24 -2.42
C CYS A 106 0.47 -18.27 -0.89
N ARG A 107 0.10 -19.40 -0.28
CA ARG A 107 0.28 -19.62 1.16
C ARG A 107 1.71 -20.06 1.44
N LEU A 108 2.35 -19.35 2.35
CA LEU A 108 3.61 -19.69 2.99
C LEU A 108 3.29 -20.50 4.24
N ASP A 109 3.69 -21.76 4.21
CA ASP A 109 3.47 -22.74 5.27
C ASP A 109 4.81 -23.37 5.71
N GLU A 110 4.78 -24.59 6.23
CA GLU A 110 5.95 -25.26 6.77
C GLU A 110 7.15 -25.25 5.80
N GLY A 111 8.33 -24.97 6.34
CA GLY A 111 9.56 -24.86 5.57
C GLY A 111 9.84 -23.47 4.98
N THR A 112 8.93 -22.51 5.17
CA THR A 112 9.15 -21.10 4.78
C THR A 112 9.47 -20.24 6.01
N TRP A 113 10.24 -19.17 5.78
CA TRP A 113 10.57 -18.15 6.78
C TRP A 113 10.04 -16.80 6.32
N LEU A 114 9.41 -16.06 7.23
CA LEU A 114 8.87 -14.75 6.96
C LEU A 114 9.54 -13.70 7.85
N GLY A 115 9.93 -12.57 7.26
CA GLY A 115 10.36 -11.39 8.00
C GLY A 115 9.17 -10.73 8.69
N ILE A 116 9.08 -10.91 10.01
CA ILE A 116 8.03 -10.36 10.85
C ILE A 116 8.53 -9.06 11.49
N PRO A 117 7.89 -7.91 11.24
CA PRO A 117 8.23 -6.68 11.93
C PRO A 117 7.91 -6.75 13.42
N GLU A 118 8.65 -6.01 14.23
CA GLU A 118 8.26 -5.79 15.62
C GLU A 118 6.82 -5.26 15.69
N ALA A 119 6.02 -5.69 16.67
CA ALA A 119 4.57 -5.48 16.71
C ALA A 119 4.12 -4.02 16.54
N HIS A 120 4.94 -3.05 16.96
CA HIS A 120 4.63 -1.62 16.90
C HIS A 120 5.10 -0.92 15.60
N ARG A 121 5.85 -1.61 14.75
CA ARG A 121 6.41 -1.04 13.52
C ARG A 121 5.35 -0.95 12.43
N THR A 122 4.79 0.24 12.24
CA THR A 122 3.68 0.51 11.29
C THR A 122 4.08 1.43 10.13
N THR A 123 5.36 1.76 10.02
CA THR A 123 5.91 2.68 9.02
C THR A 123 7.23 2.16 8.44
N ARG A 124 7.63 2.76 7.30
CA ARG A 124 8.90 2.54 6.61
C ARG A 124 10.09 3.09 7.40
N PRO A 125 11.35 2.70 7.08
CA PRO A 125 11.78 1.75 6.04
C PRO A 125 11.52 0.29 6.43
N GLY A 126 11.64 -0.66 5.48
CA GLY A 126 11.48 -2.10 5.76
C GLY A 126 10.08 -2.65 5.56
N ALA A 127 9.95 -3.95 5.85
CA ALA A 127 8.65 -4.54 6.11
C ALA A 127 8.03 -3.90 7.36
N TYR A 128 6.74 -3.63 7.31
CA TYR A 128 6.01 -3.03 8.44
C TYR A 128 4.60 -3.60 8.49
N TRP A 129 3.95 -3.46 9.64
CA TRP A 129 2.55 -3.79 9.79
C TRP A 129 1.69 -2.77 9.07
N SER A 130 1.12 -3.15 7.92
CA SER A 130 0.00 -2.41 7.33
C SER A 130 -1.20 -2.47 8.26
N ARG A 131 -1.43 -3.64 8.86
CA ARG A 131 -2.39 -3.88 9.94
C ARG A 131 -1.67 -4.59 11.10
N PRO A 132 -1.36 -3.91 12.22
CA PRO A 132 -0.69 -4.56 13.33
C PRO A 132 -1.63 -5.54 14.05
N PRO A 133 -1.11 -6.66 14.55
CA PRO A 133 -1.88 -7.59 15.37
C PRO A 133 -2.35 -6.92 16.67
N ARG A 134 -3.65 -7.03 16.97
CA ARG A 134 -4.28 -6.49 18.19
C ARG A 134 -4.17 -7.43 19.38
N HIS A 135 -4.14 -8.72 19.10
CA HIS A 135 -3.97 -9.79 20.07
C HIS A 135 -3.21 -10.95 19.42
N ARG A 136 -2.91 -11.98 20.21
CA ARG A 136 -2.39 -13.26 19.69
C ARG A 136 -3.41 -13.86 18.73
N GLU A 137 -2.96 -14.53 17.68
CA GLU A 137 -3.87 -15.19 16.73
C GLU A 137 -4.86 -14.21 16.06
N ASP A 138 -4.48 -12.93 15.92
CA ASP A 138 -5.24 -11.94 15.12
C ASP A 138 -5.09 -12.22 13.62
N PHE A 139 -5.54 -13.40 13.22
CA PHE A 139 -5.46 -13.92 11.86
C PHE A 139 -6.49 -13.25 10.95
N CYS A 140 -6.13 -13.14 9.68
CA CYS A 140 -7.06 -12.82 8.61
C CYS A 140 -7.93 -14.06 8.35
N PRO A 141 -9.27 -13.94 8.39
CA PRO A 141 -10.17 -15.02 8.01
C PRO A 141 -9.98 -15.44 6.55
N GLU A 142 -10.10 -16.75 6.27
CA GLU A 142 -9.89 -17.32 4.93
C GLU A 142 -10.87 -16.76 3.89
N ASP A 143 -12.13 -16.54 4.28
CA ASP A 143 -13.15 -15.94 3.43
C ASP A 143 -12.80 -14.49 3.06
N GLY A 144 -12.31 -13.71 4.02
CA GLY A 144 -11.80 -12.35 3.81
C GLY A 144 -10.63 -12.31 2.83
N VAL A 145 -9.64 -13.18 3.00
CA VAL A 145 -8.48 -13.29 2.09
C VAL A 145 -8.91 -13.71 0.69
N THR A 146 -9.78 -14.72 0.58
CA THR A 146 -10.29 -15.21 -0.70
C THR A 146 -11.09 -14.13 -1.44
N GLN A 147 -11.92 -13.39 -0.71
CA GLN A 147 -12.70 -12.29 -1.25
C GLN A 147 -11.80 -11.14 -1.73
N LEU A 148 -10.75 -10.80 -0.98
CA LEU A 148 -9.76 -9.80 -1.40
C LEU A 148 -9.07 -10.21 -2.71
N ILE A 149 -8.61 -11.47 -2.81
CA ILE A 149 -7.99 -12.01 -4.04
C ILE A 149 -8.98 -11.91 -5.21
N ARG A 150 -10.22 -12.33 -5.00
CA ARG A 150 -11.27 -12.31 -6.04
C ARG A 150 -11.53 -10.89 -6.56
N LEU A 151 -11.70 -9.92 -5.66
CA LEU A 151 -11.92 -8.52 -6.02
C LEU A 151 -10.73 -7.94 -6.77
N GLY A 152 -9.51 -8.18 -6.29
CA GLY A 152 -8.30 -7.68 -6.93
C GLY A 152 -8.14 -8.21 -8.36
N ARG A 153 -8.36 -9.52 -8.56
CA ARG A 153 -8.28 -10.15 -9.89
C ARG A 153 -9.37 -9.71 -10.85
N ALA A 154 -10.61 -9.55 -10.37
CA ALA A 154 -11.69 -8.99 -11.18
C ALA A 154 -11.32 -7.57 -11.64
N GLY A 155 -10.72 -6.77 -10.76
CA GLY A 155 -10.21 -5.44 -11.07
C GLY A 155 -9.02 -5.43 -12.04
N LEU A 156 -8.15 -6.45 -12.02
CA LEU A 156 -7.05 -6.59 -12.98
C LEU A 156 -7.52 -6.98 -14.38
N THR A 157 -8.69 -7.63 -14.49
CA THR A 157 -9.26 -8.01 -15.80
C THR A 157 -9.95 -6.83 -16.48
N GLN A 158 -10.28 -5.78 -15.72
CA GLN A 158 -10.88 -4.56 -16.22
C GLN A 158 -9.81 -3.47 -16.30
N PRO A 159 -9.46 -2.99 -17.52
CA PRO A 159 -8.64 -1.80 -17.65
C PRO A 159 -9.26 -0.69 -16.82
N ARG A 160 -8.49 -0.09 -15.91
CA ARG A 160 -9.01 1.07 -15.18
C ARG A 160 -9.24 2.17 -16.22
N ALA A 161 -10.47 2.64 -16.33
CA ALA A 161 -10.76 3.78 -17.19
C ALA A 161 -9.81 4.92 -16.80
N LEU A 162 -9.12 5.50 -17.79
CA LEU A 162 -8.34 6.69 -17.55
C LEU A 162 -9.29 7.76 -17.01
N PRO A 163 -8.98 8.40 -15.87
CA PRO A 163 -9.75 9.54 -15.42
C PRO A 163 -9.71 10.63 -16.50
N GLU A 164 -10.68 11.54 -16.51
CA GLU A 164 -10.72 12.66 -17.46
C GLU A 164 -9.50 13.57 -17.27
N LEU A 165 -8.38 13.22 -17.91
CA LEU A 165 -7.08 13.85 -17.71
C LEU A 165 -7.15 15.35 -18.04
N ASP A 166 -7.89 15.71 -19.10
CA ASP A 166 -8.08 17.11 -19.51
C ASP A 166 -8.75 17.93 -18.40
N GLY A 167 -9.79 17.38 -17.77
CA GLY A 167 -10.50 18.03 -16.67
C GLY A 167 -9.63 18.19 -15.42
N ILE A 168 -8.84 17.16 -15.09
CA ILE A 168 -7.88 17.21 -13.98
C ILE A 168 -6.81 18.28 -14.24
N GLU A 169 -6.25 18.32 -15.45
CA GLU A 169 -5.22 19.28 -15.82
C GLU A 169 -5.75 20.71 -15.80
N GLN A 170 -6.93 20.95 -16.37
CA GLN A 170 -7.57 22.25 -16.34
C GLN A 170 -7.80 22.73 -14.89
N ALA A 171 -8.32 21.86 -14.04
CA ALA A 171 -8.55 22.18 -12.63
C ALA A 171 -7.24 22.43 -11.87
N CYS A 172 -6.18 21.67 -12.15
CA CYS A 172 -4.87 21.88 -11.53
C CYS A 172 -4.20 23.16 -12.02
N ARG A 173 -4.34 23.53 -13.30
CA ARG A 173 -3.80 24.78 -13.86
C ARG A 173 -4.48 26.01 -13.26
N ALA A 174 -5.79 25.94 -13.04
CA ALA A 174 -6.53 27.02 -12.37
C ALA A 174 -5.94 27.40 -10.99
N ILE A 175 -5.35 26.45 -10.25
CA ILE A 175 -4.69 26.72 -8.95
C ILE A 175 -3.42 27.59 -9.13
N PHE A 176 -2.76 27.49 -10.29
CA PHE A 176 -1.59 28.30 -10.64
C PHE A 176 -1.97 29.64 -11.28
N ASP A 177 -3.03 29.64 -12.08
CA ASP A 177 -3.46 30.80 -12.88
C ASP A 177 -4.28 31.83 -12.08
N ASP A 178 -4.69 31.50 -10.85
CA ASP A 178 -5.32 32.44 -9.92
C ASP A 178 -4.28 33.42 -9.32
N GLU A 179 -3.68 34.21 -10.21
CA GLU A 179 -2.92 35.42 -9.86
C GLU A 179 -3.86 36.61 -9.57
N THR A 180 -5.18 36.41 -9.76
CA THR A 180 -6.23 37.42 -9.63
C THR A 180 -6.65 37.73 -8.20
N HIS A 181 -6.45 36.79 -7.26
CA HIS A 181 -6.62 37.06 -5.84
C HIS A 181 -5.29 37.45 -5.19
N GLU A 182 -5.15 38.73 -4.82
CA GLU A 182 -3.97 39.25 -4.11
C GLU A 182 -3.61 38.41 -2.88
N GLN A 183 -4.57 37.68 -2.27
CA GLN A 183 -4.35 36.55 -1.37
C GLN A 183 -5.53 35.55 -1.46
N PRO A 184 -5.31 34.25 -1.72
CA PRO A 184 -6.39 33.25 -1.67
C PRO A 184 -6.92 33.11 -0.24
N SER A 185 -8.23 32.90 -0.08
CA SER A 185 -8.82 32.70 1.23
C SER A 185 -8.42 31.34 1.83
N ALA A 186 -8.61 31.18 3.14
CA ALA A 186 -8.37 29.88 3.79
C ALA A 186 -9.32 28.78 3.30
N GLU A 187 -10.53 29.15 2.89
CA GLU A 187 -11.50 28.24 2.30
C GLU A 187 -11.03 27.76 0.92
N ASP A 188 -10.58 28.68 0.06
CA ASP A 188 -10.05 28.34 -1.27
C ASP A 188 -8.82 27.41 -1.18
N ALA A 189 -7.88 27.73 -0.27
CA ALA A 189 -6.69 26.91 -0.08
C ALA A 189 -7.01 25.50 0.42
N ALA A 190 -8.02 25.36 1.30
CA ALA A 190 -8.48 24.07 1.80
C ALA A 190 -9.18 23.28 0.69
N ASP A 191 -10.08 23.91 -0.07
CA ASP A 191 -10.81 23.30 -1.18
C ASP A 191 -9.88 22.84 -2.30
N TRP A 192 -8.90 23.67 -2.69
CA TRP A 192 -7.89 23.27 -3.68
C TRP A 192 -7.03 22.11 -3.18
N THR A 193 -6.66 22.11 -1.90
CA THR A 193 -5.92 21.00 -1.30
C THR A 193 -6.74 19.71 -1.36
N ALA A 194 -8.00 19.75 -0.96
CA ALA A 194 -8.90 18.59 -0.98
C ALA A 194 -9.06 18.06 -2.42
N ARG A 195 -9.35 18.94 -3.37
CA ARG A 195 -9.54 18.57 -4.77
C ARG A 195 -8.28 17.99 -5.41
N ALA A 196 -7.11 18.57 -5.15
CA ALA A 196 -5.84 18.03 -5.65
C ALA A 196 -5.48 16.67 -5.01
N ARG A 197 -5.82 16.45 -3.74
CA ARG A 197 -5.70 15.13 -3.10
C ARG A 197 -6.62 14.10 -3.76
N ASP A 198 -7.86 14.46 -4.06
CA ASP A 198 -8.81 13.57 -4.73
C ASP A 198 -8.31 13.17 -6.12
N PHE A 199 -7.80 14.13 -6.90
CA PHE A 199 -7.18 13.86 -8.20
C PHE A 199 -5.97 12.94 -8.10
N LEU A 200 -5.03 13.19 -7.18
CA LEU A 200 -3.89 12.29 -6.97
C LEU A 200 -4.35 10.89 -6.55
N THR A 201 -5.35 10.81 -5.69
CA THR A 201 -5.92 9.53 -5.22
C THR A 201 -6.54 8.74 -6.38
N ALA A 202 -7.12 9.43 -7.37
CA ALA A 202 -7.65 8.83 -8.58
C ALA A 202 -6.54 8.44 -9.59
N LEU A 203 -5.53 9.28 -9.77
CA LEU A 203 -4.46 9.10 -10.77
C LEU A 203 -3.44 8.04 -10.36
N LEU A 204 -3.02 8.03 -9.09
CA LEU A 204 -1.92 7.19 -8.62
C LEU A 204 -2.13 5.69 -8.87
N PRO A 205 -3.31 5.12 -8.59
CA PRO A 205 -3.56 3.71 -8.87
C PRO A 205 -3.49 3.36 -10.36
N VAL A 206 -3.83 4.29 -11.26
CA VAL A 206 -3.72 4.11 -12.71
C VAL A 206 -2.26 4.15 -13.15
N ALA A 207 -1.51 5.14 -12.66
CA ALA A 207 -0.09 5.29 -12.99
C ALA A 207 0.74 4.10 -12.50
N GLN A 208 0.50 3.61 -11.28
CA GLN A 208 1.18 2.43 -10.75
C GLN A 208 0.91 1.18 -11.56
N GLU A 209 -0.33 1.00 -12.02
CA GLU A 209 -0.71 -0.13 -12.84
C GLU A 209 -0.08 -0.07 -14.22
N ALA A 210 -0.15 1.07 -14.89
CA ALA A 210 0.43 1.24 -16.22
C ALA A 210 1.93 0.93 -16.20
N VAL A 211 2.64 1.35 -15.15
CA VAL A 211 4.06 1.01 -14.93
C VAL A 211 4.28 -0.48 -14.68
N ALA A 212 3.38 -1.14 -13.96
CA ALA A 212 3.51 -2.57 -13.66
C ALA A 212 3.23 -3.47 -14.89
N GLN A 213 2.40 -3.00 -15.82
CA GLN A 213 2.00 -3.77 -17.00
C GLN A 213 2.91 -3.55 -18.21
N LEU A 214 3.56 -2.39 -18.31
CA LEU A 214 4.40 -2.04 -19.45
C LEU A 214 5.85 -2.46 -19.22
N ALA A 215 6.47 -3.05 -20.24
CA ALA A 215 7.89 -3.32 -20.28
C ALA A 215 8.67 -2.02 -20.54
N LEU A 216 8.78 -1.18 -19.51
CA LEU A 216 9.46 0.11 -19.58
C LEU A 216 10.97 -0.05 -19.42
N ASP A 217 11.74 0.84 -20.06
CA ASP A 217 13.16 0.94 -19.76
C ASP A 217 13.37 1.42 -18.31
N HIS A 218 14.54 1.10 -17.75
CA HIS A 218 14.86 1.39 -16.35
C HIS A 218 14.78 2.89 -16.01
N GLY A 219 15.15 3.77 -16.95
CA GLY A 219 15.09 5.22 -16.76
C GLY A 219 13.66 5.73 -16.66
N THR A 220 12.77 5.23 -17.53
CA THR A 220 11.34 5.54 -17.47
C THR A 220 10.72 4.98 -16.18
N GLN A 221 10.99 3.71 -15.84
CA GLN A 221 10.50 3.11 -14.60
C GLN A 221 10.94 3.90 -13.36
N ALA A 222 12.20 4.35 -13.30
CA ALA A 222 12.72 5.16 -12.19
C ALA A 222 12.03 6.54 -12.08
N ARG A 223 11.79 7.23 -13.21
CA ARG A 223 11.04 8.50 -13.23
C ARG A 223 9.62 8.32 -12.70
N PHE A 224 8.94 7.26 -13.11
CA PHE A 224 7.61 6.92 -12.61
C PHE A 224 7.61 6.63 -11.12
N ALA A 225 8.51 5.75 -10.67
CA ALA A 225 8.65 5.41 -9.26
C ALA A 225 8.92 6.65 -8.41
N HIS A 226 9.75 7.57 -8.89
CA HIS A 226 10.02 8.84 -8.22
C HIS A 226 8.77 9.74 -8.15
N GLY A 227 8.08 9.95 -9.29
CA GLY A 227 6.86 10.78 -9.33
C GLY A 227 5.74 10.24 -8.44
N ILE A 228 5.53 8.92 -8.46
CA ILE A 228 4.57 8.23 -7.58
C ILE A 228 4.97 8.38 -6.10
N THR A 229 6.25 8.19 -5.79
CA THR A 229 6.76 8.32 -4.41
C THR A 229 6.59 9.74 -3.88
N GLU A 230 6.90 10.75 -4.70
CA GLU A 230 6.73 12.15 -4.34
C GLU A 230 5.26 12.52 -4.15
N ALA A 231 4.38 12.05 -5.03
CA ALA A 231 2.94 12.26 -4.89
C ALA A 231 2.39 11.62 -3.59
N TYR A 232 2.81 10.41 -3.24
CA TYR A 232 2.47 9.80 -1.95
C TYR A 232 2.98 10.63 -0.77
N ARG A 233 4.23 11.09 -0.84
CA ARG A 233 4.82 11.93 0.21
C ARG A 233 4.01 13.22 0.42
N GLN A 234 3.52 13.82 -0.66
CA GLN A 234 2.62 14.97 -0.56
C GLN A 234 1.27 14.57 0.06
N LEU A 235 0.67 13.43 -0.34
CA LEU A 235 -0.58 12.94 0.28
C LEU A 235 -0.44 12.62 1.78
N GLU A 236 0.74 12.22 2.24
CA GLU A 236 1.02 11.96 3.67
C GLU A 236 1.22 13.25 4.48
N THR A 237 1.39 14.41 3.84
CA THR A 237 1.60 15.68 4.54
C THR A 237 0.29 16.16 5.17
N ASP A 238 0.26 16.28 6.50
CA ASP A 238 -0.86 16.89 7.22
C ASP A 238 -0.89 18.40 6.97
N SER A 239 -1.93 18.86 6.28
CA SER A 239 -2.16 20.25 5.96
C SER A 239 -3.05 20.99 6.96
N SER A 240 -3.71 20.25 7.87
CA SER A 240 -4.72 20.81 8.79
C SER A 240 -4.14 21.80 9.80
N SER A 241 -2.85 21.68 10.11
CA SER A 241 -2.13 22.54 11.06
C SER A 241 -1.27 23.63 10.39
N LEU A 242 -1.26 23.69 9.06
CA LEU A 242 -0.45 24.66 8.31
C LEU A 242 -1.09 26.04 8.31
N ASN A 243 -0.27 27.09 8.34
CA ASN A 243 -0.76 28.44 8.05
C ASN A 243 -1.17 28.57 6.57
N LEU A 244 -1.95 29.61 6.26
CA LEU A 244 -2.52 29.82 4.93
C LEU A 244 -1.49 29.77 3.78
N ALA A 245 -0.35 30.46 3.93
CA ALA A 245 0.71 30.44 2.92
C ALA A 245 1.28 29.03 2.70
N ARG A 246 1.43 28.24 3.76
CA ARG A 246 1.90 26.84 3.67
C ARG A 246 0.82 25.90 3.12
N GLN A 247 -0.45 26.12 3.43
CA GLN A 247 -1.57 25.38 2.84
C GLN A 247 -1.63 25.61 1.33
N TYR A 248 -1.58 26.87 0.89
CA TYR A 248 -1.56 27.20 -0.54
C TYR A 248 -0.34 26.62 -1.25
N ALA A 249 0.86 26.74 -0.66
CA ALA A 249 2.06 26.12 -1.21
C ALA A 249 1.95 24.59 -1.29
N HIS A 250 1.23 23.95 -0.36
CA HIS A 250 0.96 22.52 -0.40
C HIS A 250 -0.04 22.14 -1.50
N ALA A 251 -1.14 22.89 -1.65
CA ALA A 251 -2.08 22.73 -2.76
C ALA A 251 -1.37 22.80 -4.12
N ARG A 252 -0.47 23.78 -4.31
CA ARG A 252 0.33 23.90 -5.54
C ARG A 252 1.27 22.71 -5.77
N ARG A 253 1.87 22.16 -4.71
CA ARG A 253 2.70 20.93 -4.84
C ARG A 253 1.85 19.73 -5.26
N LEU A 254 0.67 19.53 -4.65
CA LEU A 254 -0.26 18.47 -5.03
C LEU A 254 -0.74 18.62 -6.48
N ALA A 255 -1.11 19.84 -6.88
CA ALA A 255 -1.53 20.16 -8.24
C ALA A 255 -0.39 19.88 -9.25
N ARG A 256 0.85 20.22 -8.89
CA ARG A 256 2.02 19.89 -9.71
C ARG A 256 2.18 18.39 -9.88
N CYS A 257 2.08 17.62 -8.79
CA CYS A 257 2.11 16.17 -8.85
C CYS A 257 1.00 15.61 -9.76
N CYS A 258 -0.22 16.16 -9.72
CA CYS A 258 -1.31 15.74 -10.62
C CYS A 258 -0.94 15.94 -12.09
N LEU A 259 -0.42 17.13 -12.45
CA LEU A 259 0.00 17.44 -13.81
C LEU A 259 1.13 16.53 -14.28
N ASP A 260 2.12 16.27 -13.42
CA ASP A 260 3.23 15.37 -13.75
C ASP A 260 2.71 13.93 -13.95
N GLN A 261 1.77 13.44 -13.13
CA GLN A 261 1.15 12.12 -13.31
C GLN A 261 0.27 12.03 -14.58
N ALA A 262 -0.53 13.05 -14.87
CA ALA A 262 -1.36 13.08 -16.07
C ALA A 262 -0.51 13.07 -17.35
N ARG A 263 0.57 13.85 -17.37
CA ARG A 263 1.55 13.83 -18.46
C ARG A 263 2.14 12.43 -18.66
N LEU A 264 2.62 11.83 -17.57
CA LEU A 264 3.21 10.49 -17.59
C LEU A 264 2.22 9.44 -18.13
N LEU A 265 0.95 9.48 -17.72
CA LEU A 265 -0.07 8.59 -18.25
C LEU A 265 -0.29 8.75 -19.75
N ARG A 266 -0.28 9.98 -20.28
CA ARG A 266 -0.38 10.21 -21.74
C ARG A 266 0.84 9.70 -22.50
N GLU A 267 2.04 9.84 -21.94
CA GLU A 267 3.27 9.30 -22.55
C GLU A 267 3.20 7.76 -22.68
N LEU A 268 2.63 7.08 -21.68
CA LEU A 268 2.40 5.63 -21.74
C LEU A 268 1.32 5.24 -22.73
N ASP A 269 0.20 5.97 -22.78
CA ASP A 269 -0.90 5.72 -23.72
C ASP A 269 -0.41 5.84 -25.18
N ALA A 270 0.38 6.89 -25.48
CA ALA A 270 1.01 7.06 -26.78
C ALA A 270 1.97 5.90 -27.13
N SER A 271 2.81 5.48 -26.17
CA SER A 271 3.75 4.37 -26.35
C SER A 271 3.02 3.02 -26.56
N ALA A 272 1.90 2.81 -25.88
CA ALA A 272 1.07 1.62 -26.05
C ALA A 272 0.39 1.57 -27.42
N ALA A 273 -0.10 2.71 -27.93
CA ALA A 273 -0.70 2.81 -29.27
C ALA A 273 0.31 2.52 -30.40
N GLU A 274 1.55 2.97 -30.25
CA GLU A 274 2.63 2.66 -31.20
C GLU A 274 2.93 1.15 -31.26
N LEU A 275 2.99 0.48 -30.11
CA LEU A 275 3.23 -0.97 -30.04
C LEU A 275 2.10 -1.82 -30.61
N GLN A 276 0.85 -1.32 -30.62
CA GLN A 276 -0.31 -2.01 -31.21
C GLN A 276 -0.43 -1.82 -32.72
N SER A 277 0.36 -0.92 -33.31
CA SER A 277 0.33 -0.60 -34.75
C SER A 277 1.31 -1.43 -35.59
N PHE A 278 2.03 -2.36 -34.97
CA PHE A 278 2.98 -3.30 -35.61
C PHE A 278 2.49 -4.76 -35.48
#